data_AF-A0A7V2SI74-F1
#
_entry.id   AF-A0A7V2SI74-F1
#
_cell.length_a   1.000
_cell.length_b   1.000
_cell.length_c   1.000
_cell.angle_alpha   90.00
_cell.angle_beta   90.00
_cell.angle_gamma   90.00
#
_symmetry.space_group_name_H-M   'P 1'
#
loop_
_entity.id
_entity.type
_entity.pdbx_description
1 polymer ?
#
loop_
_entity_poly.entity_id
_entity_poly.type
_entity_poly.pdbx_seq_one_letter_code
_entity_poly.pdbx_strand_id
1 'polypeptide(L)'
;MIYLYAYTNHRADLEALRRMGALWRVLEARGVRAELIVNDYRAQLAGRELGLPPATTVENIMELDALANGGDRVVIDSPEDPGERLGFYVEKYAGVYTVKPCESESRFGETVLTAFREGAVVDPVYEEAAALSKVPRKVLIYGDTDYDKRLLKAAEALGALGLDLYWGSYFYVKYEEELARCFGTIYESEEYRELIEGSGTVVTSMPQTAAEAIVAGARTIWLDRGEVPKCTAELLESAGVARIPWGEWSGLEAALQEEKRETSLRNLVEDWAALIAD
;
A
#
# COMPACT_ATOMS: atom_id res chain seq x y z
N MET A 1 1.01 17.85 17.71
CA MET A 1 0.97 17.54 16.26
C MET A 1 1.09 16.03 16.11
N ILE A 2 0.64 15.46 14.98
CA ILE A 2 0.96 14.07 14.61
C ILE A 2 1.84 14.09 13.36
N TYR A 3 2.95 13.37 13.38
CA TYR A 3 3.81 13.18 12.21
C TYR A 3 3.67 11.74 11.70
N LEU A 4 3.37 11.59 10.42
CA LEU A 4 3.12 10.31 9.77
C LEU A 4 4.25 10.02 8.78
N TYR A 5 5.22 9.23 9.21
CA TYR A 5 6.39 8.88 8.41
C TYR A 5 6.13 7.63 7.58
N ALA A 6 6.18 7.79 6.26
CA ALA A 6 6.05 6.74 5.28
C ALA A 6 7.39 6.50 4.56
N TYR A 7 7.96 5.31 4.75
CA TYR A 7 9.14 4.91 4.01
C TYR A 7 8.77 4.38 2.62
N THR A 8 9.43 4.92 1.60
CA THR A 8 9.26 4.58 0.20
C THR A 8 10.61 4.67 -0.51
N ASN A 9 10.81 3.85 -1.53
CA ASN A 9 11.88 4.04 -2.51
C ASN A 9 11.62 3.12 -3.71
N HIS A 10 12.55 3.12 -4.67
CA HIS A 10 12.54 2.23 -5.83
C HIS A 10 12.64 0.71 -5.51
N ARG A 11 12.65 0.29 -4.25
CA ARG A 11 12.59 -1.11 -3.78
C ARG A 11 11.43 -1.41 -2.82
N ALA A 12 10.85 -0.39 -2.17
CA ALA A 12 9.87 -0.53 -1.10
C ALA A 12 8.44 -0.09 -1.50
N ASP A 13 8.23 0.26 -2.77
CA ASP A 13 6.94 0.70 -3.32
C ASP A 13 6.33 1.90 -2.55
N LEU A 14 5.03 2.15 -2.74
CA LEU A 14 4.29 3.24 -2.09
C LEU A 14 3.29 2.75 -1.01
N GLU A 15 3.35 1.50 -0.56
CA GLU A 15 2.35 0.95 0.37
C GLU A 15 2.26 1.72 1.69
N ALA A 16 3.41 2.12 2.27
CA ALA A 16 3.45 2.92 3.49
C ALA A 16 2.82 4.31 3.27
N LEU A 17 3.07 4.93 2.11
CA LEU A 17 2.47 6.22 1.74
C LEU A 17 0.95 6.09 1.67
N ARG A 18 0.42 5.02 1.06
CA ARG A 18 -1.03 4.79 0.96
C ARG A 18 -1.68 4.63 2.35
N ARG A 19 -1.06 3.85 3.25
CA ARG A 19 -1.56 3.71 4.64
C ARG A 19 -1.48 5.03 5.42
N MET A 20 -0.37 5.75 5.34
CA MET A 20 -0.22 7.03 6.03
C MET A 20 -1.15 8.10 5.45
N GLY A 21 -1.39 8.09 4.13
CA GLY A 21 -2.34 8.97 3.47
C GLY A 21 -3.79 8.73 3.91
N ALA A 22 -4.19 7.46 4.02
CA ALA A 22 -5.49 7.07 4.57
C ALA A 22 -5.67 7.60 6.00
N LEU A 23 -4.67 7.36 6.86
CA LEU A 23 -4.67 7.82 8.24
C LEU A 23 -4.70 9.35 8.34
N TRP A 24 -3.93 10.05 7.51
CA TRP A 24 -3.93 11.50 7.43
C TRP A 24 -5.32 12.04 7.14
N ARG A 25 -6.03 11.48 6.15
CA ARG A 25 -7.37 11.95 5.75
C ARG A 25 -8.37 11.82 6.89
N VAL A 26 -8.33 10.70 7.62
CA VAL A 26 -9.22 10.47 8.78
C VAL A 26 -8.87 11.41 9.94
N LEU A 27 -7.59 11.62 10.24
CA LEU A 27 -7.16 12.56 11.27
C LEU A 27 -7.58 14.00 10.93
N GLU A 28 -7.43 14.41 9.67
CA GLU A 28 -7.86 15.72 9.18
C GLU A 28 -9.37 15.90 9.34
N ALA A 29 -10.17 14.90 8.94
CA ALA A 29 -11.62 14.91 9.10
C ALA A 29 -12.06 15.04 10.57
N ARG A 30 -11.25 14.53 11.51
CA ARG A 30 -11.45 14.67 12.96
C ARG A 30 -10.95 15.99 13.53
N GLY A 31 -10.40 16.89 12.71
CA GLY A 31 -9.82 18.15 13.15
C GLY A 31 -8.48 18.01 13.88
N VAL A 32 -7.83 16.84 13.77
CA VAL A 32 -6.54 16.57 14.37
C VAL A 32 -5.45 16.92 13.36
N ARG A 33 -4.51 17.80 13.76
CA ARG A 33 -3.42 18.22 12.88
C ARG A 33 -2.41 17.08 12.69
N ALA A 34 -2.23 16.68 11.44
CA ALA A 34 -1.24 15.70 11.03
C ALA A 34 -0.42 16.18 9.83
N GLU A 35 0.85 15.79 9.77
CA GLU A 35 1.78 16.08 8.68
C GLU A 35 2.38 14.79 8.13
N LEU A 36 2.35 14.63 6.80
CA LEU A 36 2.99 13.52 6.11
C LEU A 36 4.49 13.79 5.96
N ILE A 37 5.31 12.78 6.28
CA ILE A 37 6.75 12.79 6.08
C ILE A 37 7.12 11.61 5.19
N VAL A 38 7.95 11.86 4.17
CA VAL A 38 8.48 10.81 3.27
C VAL A 38 9.99 10.89 3.20
N ASN A 39 10.65 9.78 2.93
CA ASN A 39 12.10 9.75 2.70
C ASN A 39 12.51 9.91 1.22
N ASP A 40 11.53 10.10 0.33
CA ASP A 40 11.72 10.16 -1.11
C ASP A 40 10.81 11.21 -1.75
N TYR A 41 11.42 12.14 -2.50
CA TYR A 41 10.69 13.19 -3.20
C TYR A 41 9.69 12.63 -4.23
N ARG A 42 9.96 11.47 -4.84
CA ARG A 42 9.03 10.86 -5.81
C ARG A 42 7.73 10.42 -5.15
N ALA A 43 7.79 9.93 -3.92
CA ALA A 43 6.60 9.60 -3.15
C ALA A 43 5.75 10.83 -2.84
N GLN A 44 6.37 12.01 -2.67
CA GLN A 44 5.61 13.25 -2.54
C GLN A 44 4.79 13.56 -3.81
N LEU A 45 5.35 13.32 -5.00
CA LEU A 45 4.63 13.53 -6.27
C LEU A 45 3.47 12.54 -6.40
N ALA A 46 3.73 11.25 -6.20
CA ALA A 46 2.69 10.22 -6.24
C ALA A 46 1.57 10.48 -5.19
N GLY A 47 1.92 10.98 -4.01
CA GLY A 47 0.94 11.37 -3.00
C GLY A 47 -0.01 12.46 -3.48
N ARG A 48 0.46 13.44 -4.27
CA ARG A 48 -0.40 14.50 -4.82
C ARG A 48 -1.42 13.95 -5.83
N GLU A 49 -1.04 12.94 -6.61
CA GLU A 49 -1.94 12.25 -7.54
C GLU A 49 -3.05 11.50 -6.79
N LEU A 50 -2.74 11.00 -5.59
CA LEU A 50 -3.73 10.44 -4.64
C LEU A 50 -4.54 11.51 -3.88
N GLY A 51 -4.28 12.80 -4.12
CA GLY A 51 -4.94 13.92 -3.45
C GLY A 51 -4.49 14.14 -2.00
N LEU A 52 -3.26 13.74 -1.66
CA LEU A 52 -2.64 14.00 -0.36
C LEU A 52 -1.99 15.40 -0.33
N PRO A 53 -1.83 16.01 0.86
CA PRO A 53 -1.17 17.29 0.99
C PRO A 53 0.33 17.16 0.68
N PRO A 54 1.04 18.28 0.46
CA PRO A 54 2.50 18.25 0.38
C PRO A 54 3.11 17.59 1.63
N ALA A 55 3.89 16.53 1.42
CA ALA A 55 4.69 15.90 2.47
C ALA A 55 6.04 16.60 2.65
N THR A 56 6.55 16.58 3.87
CA THR A 56 7.93 17.00 4.19
C THR A 56 8.89 15.85 3.85
N THR A 57 9.97 16.15 3.13
CA THR A 57 10.97 15.15 2.74
C THR A 57 12.14 15.16 3.71
N VAL A 58 12.55 13.98 4.18
CA VAL A 58 13.74 13.74 5.03
C VAL A 58 14.63 12.67 4.41
N GLU A 59 15.85 12.46 4.89
CA GLU A 59 16.71 11.38 4.37
C GLU A 59 16.32 10.01 4.92
N ASN A 60 15.97 9.94 6.21
CA ASN A 60 15.68 8.70 6.92
C ASN A 60 14.94 9.00 8.23
N ILE A 61 14.53 7.93 8.92
CA ILE A 61 13.80 7.99 10.19
C ILE A 61 14.52 8.83 11.28
N MET A 62 15.85 8.96 11.23
CA MET A 62 16.62 9.66 12.27
C MET A 62 16.35 11.17 12.30
N GLU A 63 15.90 11.73 11.18
CA GLU A 63 15.65 13.16 11.00
C GLU A 63 14.29 13.62 11.56
N LEU A 64 13.45 12.70 12.03
CA LEU A 64 12.21 13.04 12.72
C LEU A 64 12.44 13.99 13.91
N ASP A 65 13.63 13.95 14.51
CA ASP A 65 14.05 14.86 15.58
C ASP A 65 14.16 16.33 15.19
N ALA A 66 14.42 16.61 13.90
CA ALA A 66 14.49 17.96 13.39
C ALA A 66 13.09 18.58 13.17
N LEU A 67 12.06 17.73 13.14
CA LEU A 67 10.68 18.11 12.83
C LEU A 67 9.80 18.09 14.09
N ALA A 68 9.85 17.01 14.85
CA ALA A 68 8.96 16.76 15.98
C ALA A 68 9.54 17.23 17.34
N ASN A 69 8.65 17.77 18.17
CA ASN A 69 8.94 18.23 19.53
C ASN A 69 8.33 17.29 20.57
N GLY A 70 8.68 17.44 21.85
CA GLY A 70 8.27 16.46 22.87
C GLY A 70 6.76 16.31 23.10
N GLY A 71 5.97 17.32 22.76
CA GLY A 71 4.50 17.25 22.83
C GLY A 71 3.83 16.60 21.61
N ASP A 72 4.62 16.19 20.61
CA ASP A 72 4.11 15.63 19.37
C ASP A 72 4.06 14.10 19.43
N ARG A 73 3.28 13.50 18.54
CA ARG A 73 3.19 12.06 18.33
C ARG A 73 3.77 11.71 16.96
N VAL A 74 4.40 10.54 16.85
CA VAL A 74 4.99 10.06 15.59
C VAL A 74 4.49 8.66 15.26
N VAL A 75 4.09 8.46 14.01
CA VAL A 75 3.71 7.16 13.44
C VAL A 75 4.75 6.81 12.38
N ILE A 76 5.36 5.64 12.51
CA ILE A 76 6.50 5.21 11.71
C ILE A 76 6.11 3.95 10.95
N ASP A 77 5.90 4.08 9.64
CA ASP A 77 5.72 2.96 8.72
C ASP A 77 6.97 2.80 7.87
N SER A 78 7.93 2.07 8.41
CA SER A 78 9.25 1.91 7.82
C SER A 78 9.88 0.55 8.13
N PRO A 79 10.59 -0.06 7.15
CA PRO A 79 11.45 -1.20 7.37
C PRO A 79 12.80 -0.82 8.00
N GLU A 80 13.12 0.48 8.13
CA GLU A 80 14.36 0.94 8.76
C GLU A 80 14.43 0.51 10.23
N ASP A 81 15.63 0.14 10.68
CA ASP A 81 15.89 -0.10 12.10
C ASP A 81 16.58 1.12 12.74
N PRO A 82 15.85 1.95 13.50
CA PRO A 82 16.44 3.07 14.25
C PRO A 82 17.35 2.64 15.42
N GLY A 83 17.40 1.34 15.77
CA GLY A 83 18.16 0.85 16.92
C GLY A 83 17.74 1.52 18.23
N GLU A 84 18.71 1.88 19.06
CA GLU A 84 18.51 2.59 20.34
C GLU A 84 17.84 3.97 20.18
N ARG A 85 17.85 4.54 18.97
CA ARG A 85 17.19 5.83 18.72
C ARG A 85 15.68 5.74 18.93
N LEU A 86 15.07 4.58 18.72
CA LEU A 86 13.65 4.39 18.99
C LEU A 86 13.32 4.58 20.47
N GLY A 87 14.19 4.09 21.37
CA GLY A 87 14.04 4.33 22.80
C GLY A 87 14.09 5.82 23.15
N PHE A 88 15.01 6.56 22.54
CA PHE A 88 15.05 8.02 22.69
C PHE A 88 13.76 8.69 22.18
N TYR A 89 13.16 8.22 21.09
CA TYR A 89 11.88 8.75 20.60
C TYR A 89 10.74 8.46 21.58
N VAL A 90 10.69 7.26 22.16
CA VAL A 90 9.68 6.91 23.17
C VAL A 90 9.79 7.79 24.42
N GLU A 91 11.00 8.12 24.85
CA GLU A 91 11.22 9.04 25.98
C GLU A 91 10.89 10.49 25.64
N LYS A 92 11.14 10.91 24.39
CA LYS A 92 11.00 12.32 23.97
C LYS A 92 9.56 12.69 23.63
N TYR A 93 8.86 11.86 22.87
CA TYR A 93 7.57 12.19 22.25
C TYR A 93 6.37 11.76 23.10
N ALA A 94 5.24 12.44 22.92
CA ALA A 94 4.00 12.12 23.61
C ALA A 94 3.42 10.75 23.21
N GLY A 95 3.80 10.24 22.04
CA GLY A 95 3.43 8.92 21.56
C GLY A 95 4.26 8.49 20.37
N VAL A 96 4.71 7.24 20.39
CA VAL A 96 5.47 6.62 19.30
C VAL A 96 4.74 5.36 18.87
N TYR A 97 4.38 5.33 17.59
CA TYR A 97 3.67 4.22 16.97
C TYR A 97 4.53 3.67 15.84
N THR A 98 4.73 2.36 15.79
CA THR A 98 5.45 1.70 14.69
C THR A 98 4.53 0.73 13.97
N VAL A 99 4.56 0.74 12.64
CA VAL A 99 3.77 -0.17 11.83
C VAL A 99 4.59 -1.41 11.52
N LYS A 100 4.00 -2.57 11.78
CA LYS A 100 4.55 -3.88 11.43
C LYS A 100 3.50 -4.69 10.66
N PRO A 101 3.92 -5.56 9.74
CA PRO A 101 2.98 -6.36 8.97
C PRO A 101 2.25 -7.39 9.84
N CYS A 102 2.96 -7.99 10.81
CA CYS A 102 2.42 -8.94 11.79
C CYS A 102 2.67 -8.43 13.21
N GLU A 103 2.11 -9.15 14.21
CA GLU A 103 2.46 -8.94 15.60
C GLU A 103 3.96 -8.93 15.80
N SER A 104 4.42 -7.93 16.53
CA SER A 104 5.80 -7.80 16.97
C SER A 104 5.77 -7.22 18.38
N GLU A 105 6.70 -7.64 19.21
CA GLU A 105 6.85 -7.09 20.54
C GLU A 105 7.41 -5.67 20.45
N SER A 106 6.92 -4.81 21.35
CA SER A 106 7.52 -3.50 21.59
C SER A 106 8.95 -3.66 22.10
N ARG A 107 9.89 -2.92 21.51
CA ARG A 107 11.31 -2.97 21.90
C ARG A 107 11.66 -2.02 23.03
N PHE A 108 11.04 -0.83 23.03
CA PHE A 108 11.37 0.25 23.97
C PHE A 108 10.13 0.86 24.65
N GLY A 109 8.94 0.29 24.44
CA GLY A 109 7.68 0.81 24.97
C GLY A 109 6.85 1.57 23.93
N GLU A 110 7.27 1.57 22.66
CA GLU A 110 6.44 2.06 21.56
C GLU A 110 5.18 1.22 21.37
N THR A 111 4.13 1.83 20.82
CA THR A 111 2.91 1.11 20.42
C THR A 111 3.12 0.48 19.05
N VAL A 112 2.95 -0.84 18.95
CA VAL A 112 3.07 -1.57 17.68
C VAL A 112 1.70 -1.69 17.03
N LEU A 113 1.54 -1.05 15.87
CA LEU A 113 0.36 -1.13 15.01
C LEU A 113 0.57 -2.24 13.98
N THR A 114 -0.42 -3.12 13.80
CA THR A 114 -0.31 -4.25 12.87
C THR A 114 -1.13 -4.02 11.61
N ALA A 115 -0.47 -3.85 10.46
CA ALA A 115 -1.11 -3.46 9.20
C ALA A 115 -1.92 -4.57 8.54
N PHE A 116 -1.61 -5.85 8.79
CA PHE A 116 -2.27 -6.99 8.13
C PHE A 116 -2.47 -8.17 9.07
N ARG A 117 -3.30 -8.00 10.10
CA ARG A 117 -3.71 -9.10 10.99
C ARG A 117 -5.21 -9.18 11.23
N GLU A 118 -5.81 -8.13 11.74
CA GLU A 118 -7.26 -8.08 11.99
C GLU A 118 -8.04 -7.41 10.86
N GLY A 119 -7.31 -6.86 9.89
CA GLY A 119 -7.80 -5.97 8.84
C GLY A 119 -6.62 -5.28 8.17
N ALA A 120 -6.91 -4.24 7.39
CA ALA A 120 -5.92 -3.39 6.75
C ALA A 120 -6.27 -1.90 6.94
N VAL A 121 -5.30 -1.02 6.78
CA VAL A 121 -5.52 0.43 6.79
C VAL A 121 -5.74 0.90 5.36
N VAL A 122 -6.99 1.24 5.02
CA VAL A 122 -7.41 1.61 3.67
C VAL A 122 -8.06 2.98 3.70
N ASP A 123 -7.79 3.81 2.70
CA ASP A 123 -8.40 5.15 2.59
C ASP A 123 -9.94 4.98 2.43
N PRO A 124 -10.77 5.62 3.28
CA PRO A 124 -12.23 5.52 3.22
C PRO A 124 -12.82 5.87 1.85
N VAL A 125 -12.09 6.61 1.03
CA VAL A 125 -12.48 6.91 -0.35
C VAL A 125 -12.79 5.66 -1.18
N TYR A 126 -12.11 4.54 -0.90
CA TYR A 126 -12.35 3.29 -1.59
C TYR A 126 -13.63 2.59 -1.10
N GLU A 127 -14.07 2.81 0.14
CA GLU A 127 -15.36 2.27 0.63
C GLU A 127 -16.52 2.89 -0.14
N GLU A 128 -16.45 4.19 -0.41
CA GLU A 128 -17.43 4.90 -1.24
C GLU A 128 -17.49 4.31 -2.67
N ALA A 129 -16.35 3.88 -3.20
CA ALA A 129 -16.25 3.28 -4.53
C ALA A 129 -16.90 1.89 -4.63
N ALA A 130 -17.13 1.19 -3.52
CA ALA A 130 -17.77 -0.13 -3.51
C ALA A 130 -19.18 -0.13 -4.11
N ALA A 131 -19.89 1.00 -4.00
CA ALA A 131 -21.24 1.18 -4.55
C ALA A 131 -21.24 1.53 -6.05
N LEU A 132 -20.09 1.83 -6.65
CA LEU A 132 -19.98 2.23 -8.06
C LEU A 132 -20.02 1.02 -9.00
N SER A 133 -20.64 1.20 -10.16
CA SER A 133 -20.60 0.22 -11.24
C SER A 133 -19.16 0.00 -11.72
N LYS A 134 -18.73 -1.27 -11.79
CA LYS A 134 -17.38 -1.61 -12.25
C LYS A 134 -17.33 -1.76 -13.77
N VAL A 135 -16.24 -1.27 -14.36
CA VAL A 135 -15.88 -1.56 -15.75
C VAL A 135 -15.40 -3.01 -15.83
N PRO A 136 -15.87 -3.83 -16.78
CA PRO A 136 -15.47 -5.24 -16.91
C PRO A 136 -14.05 -5.40 -17.50
N ARG A 137 -13.08 -4.65 -16.96
CA ARG A 137 -11.65 -4.73 -17.26
C ARG A 137 -10.92 -5.59 -16.22
N LYS A 138 -9.79 -6.16 -16.64
CA LYS A 138 -8.90 -6.98 -15.79
C LYS A 138 -7.54 -6.30 -15.79
N VAL A 139 -7.19 -5.65 -14.68
CA VAL A 139 -5.94 -4.88 -14.58
C VAL A 139 -4.92 -5.62 -13.71
N LEU A 140 -3.68 -5.69 -14.16
CA LEU A 140 -2.52 -6.10 -13.40
C LEU A 140 -1.86 -4.87 -12.78
N ILE A 141 -1.88 -4.78 -11.46
CA ILE A 141 -1.15 -3.80 -10.66
C ILE A 141 0.00 -4.53 -9.97
N TYR A 142 1.14 -4.66 -10.66
CA TYR A 142 2.31 -5.36 -10.11
C TYR A 142 2.87 -4.66 -8.86
N GLY A 143 2.91 -3.33 -8.88
CA GLY A 143 3.49 -2.49 -7.84
C GLY A 143 3.94 -1.18 -8.45
N ASP A 144 4.66 -0.39 -7.68
CA ASP A 144 5.22 0.89 -8.12
C ASP A 144 6.65 0.71 -8.66
N THR A 145 7.31 -0.41 -8.35
CA THR A 145 8.65 -0.77 -8.86
C THR A 145 8.74 -2.21 -9.41
N ASP A 146 9.66 -2.42 -10.35
CA ASP A 146 10.12 -3.75 -10.81
C ASP A 146 11.66 -3.82 -10.80
N TYR A 147 12.23 -3.56 -9.61
CA TYR A 147 13.68 -3.49 -9.41
C TYR A 147 14.44 -4.73 -9.90
N ASP A 148 13.88 -5.93 -9.71
CA ASP A 148 14.49 -7.21 -10.07
C ASP A 148 14.12 -7.71 -11.48
N LYS A 149 13.40 -6.86 -12.24
CA LYS A 149 12.92 -7.13 -13.60
C LYS A 149 11.97 -8.34 -13.69
N ARG A 150 11.30 -8.70 -12.61
CA ARG A 150 10.50 -9.92 -12.54
C ARG A 150 9.21 -9.78 -13.36
N LEU A 151 8.55 -8.63 -13.32
CA LEU A 151 7.42 -8.33 -14.21
C LEU A 151 7.87 -8.38 -15.67
N LEU A 152 8.98 -7.71 -16.00
CA LEU A 152 9.49 -7.67 -17.37
C LEU A 152 9.76 -9.08 -17.93
N LYS A 153 10.35 -9.98 -17.13
CA LYS A 153 10.59 -11.38 -17.53
C LYS A 153 9.31 -12.19 -17.72
N ALA A 154 8.23 -11.83 -17.03
CA ALA A 154 6.94 -12.51 -17.10
C ALA A 154 5.94 -11.83 -18.06
N ALA A 155 6.31 -10.69 -18.66
CA ALA A 155 5.41 -9.82 -19.41
C ALA A 155 4.69 -10.54 -20.55
N GLU A 156 5.39 -11.39 -21.31
CA GLU A 156 4.79 -12.14 -22.43
C GLU A 156 3.70 -13.10 -21.93
N ALA A 157 3.99 -13.86 -20.86
CA ALA A 157 3.03 -14.80 -20.29
C ALA A 157 1.82 -14.10 -19.67
N LEU A 158 2.04 -12.99 -18.97
CA LEU A 158 0.97 -12.19 -18.35
C LEU A 158 0.13 -11.44 -19.38
N GLY A 159 0.76 -10.88 -20.41
CA GLY A 159 0.10 -10.19 -21.51
C GLY A 159 -0.80 -11.12 -22.33
N ALA A 160 -0.40 -12.39 -22.50
CA ALA A 160 -1.22 -13.41 -23.14
C ALA A 160 -2.55 -13.70 -22.42
N LEU A 161 -2.69 -13.31 -21.14
CA LEU A 161 -3.92 -13.47 -20.36
C LEU A 161 -4.96 -12.36 -20.58
N GLY A 162 -4.66 -11.39 -21.46
CA GLY A 162 -5.57 -10.29 -21.77
C GLY A 162 -5.77 -9.33 -20.59
N LEU A 163 -4.71 -9.10 -19.81
CA LEU A 163 -4.68 -8.13 -18.72
C LEU A 163 -4.27 -6.76 -19.28
N ASP A 164 -4.90 -5.70 -18.78
CA ASP A 164 -4.33 -4.36 -18.86
C ASP A 164 -3.22 -4.23 -17.80
N LEU A 165 -2.24 -3.36 -18.01
CA LEU A 165 -1.14 -3.15 -17.05
C LEU A 165 -1.24 -1.77 -16.41
N TYR A 166 -1.11 -1.70 -15.09
CA TYR A 166 -0.74 -0.46 -14.40
C TYR A 166 0.78 -0.37 -14.26
N TRP A 167 1.29 0.80 -14.61
CA TRP A 167 2.67 1.21 -14.53
C TRP A 167 2.82 2.27 -13.45
N GLY A 168 3.52 1.94 -12.35
CA GLY A 168 3.68 2.87 -11.23
C GLY A 168 4.92 3.76 -11.29
N SER A 169 5.21 4.45 -10.19
CA SER A 169 6.08 5.64 -10.19
C SER A 169 7.61 5.37 -10.21
N TYR A 170 8.08 4.13 -10.08
CA TYR A 170 9.51 3.79 -9.90
C TYR A 170 10.13 2.93 -11.02
N PHE A 171 9.50 2.81 -12.17
CA PHE A 171 10.05 2.03 -13.28
C PHE A 171 11.25 2.70 -13.97
N TYR A 172 12.10 1.88 -14.61
CA TYR A 172 13.29 2.33 -15.32
C TYR A 172 12.97 2.81 -16.74
N VAL A 173 13.77 3.77 -17.23
CA VAL A 173 13.72 4.22 -18.63
C VAL A 173 13.88 3.02 -19.58
N LYS A 174 13.07 2.98 -20.64
CA LYS A 174 12.97 1.92 -21.68
C LYS A 174 12.20 0.65 -21.31
N TYR A 175 11.75 0.48 -20.07
CA TYR A 175 10.85 -0.65 -19.77
C TYR A 175 9.52 -0.56 -20.53
N GLU A 176 9.09 0.65 -20.88
CA GLU A 176 7.77 0.93 -21.41
C GLU A 176 7.60 0.33 -22.80
N GLU A 177 8.61 0.51 -23.66
CA GLU A 177 8.65 -0.06 -24.99
C GLU A 177 8.63 -1.60 -24.97
N GLU A 178 9.20 -2.22 -23.93
CA GLU A 178 9.20 -3.68 -23.79
C GLU A 178 7.85 -4.19 -23.29
N LEU A 179 7.25 -3.55 -22.27
CA LEU A 179 5.94 -3.92 -21.75
C LEU A 179 4.82 -3.63 -22.76
N ALA A 180 4.90 -2.54 -23.52
CA ALA A 180 3.91 -2.18 -24.55
C ALA A 180 3.83 -3.18 -25.71
N ARG A 181 4.82 -4.07 -25.86
CA ARG A 181 4.75 -5.19 -26.82
C ARG A 181 3.93 -6.36 -26.32
N CYS A 182 3.73 -6.46 -24.99
CA CYS A 182 3.07 -7.57 -24.33
C CYS A 182 1.65 -7.21 -23.88
N PHE A 183 1.41 -5.98 -23.45
CA PHE A 183 0.14 -5.53 -22.91
C PHE A 183 -0.60 -4.63 -23.90
N GLY A 184 -1.91 -4.85 -24.07
CA GLY A 184 -2.73 -4.08 -25.01
C GLY A 184 -3.04 -2.66 -24.52
N THR A 185 -3.11 -2.45 -23.21
CA THR A 185 -3.30 -1.15 -22.58
C THR A 185 -2.38 -1.05 -21.38
N ILE A 186 -1.71 0.09 -21.24
CA ILE A 186 -0.85 0.44 -20.12
C ILE A 186 -1.38 1.76 -19.55
N TYR A 187 -1.59 1.76 -18.24
CA TYR A 187 -2.03 2.91 -17.45
C TYR A 187 -0.87 3.46 -16.63
N GLU A 188 -0.82 4.76 -16.42
CA GLU A 188 0.24 5.45 -15.67
C GLU A 188 -0.13 5.66 -14.20
N SER A 189 0.81 6.21 -13.41
CA SER A 189 0.67 6.39 -11.96
C SER A 189 -0.56 7.19 -11.55
N GLU A 190 -0.89 8.21 -12.33
CA GLU A 190 -1.99 9.15 -12.12
C GLU A 190 -3.36 8.46 -12.17
N GLU A 191 -3.43 7.30 -12.83
CA GLU A 191 -4.67 6.53 -13.04
C GLU A 191 -4.89 5.49 -11.93
N TYR A 192 -3.94 5.32 -10.99
CA TYR A 192 -4.01 4.31 -9.93
C TYR A 192 -5.37 4.29 -9.22
N ARG A 193 -5.82 5.47 -8.77
CA ARG A 193 -7.06 5.60 -8.03
C ARG A 193 -8.27 5.21 -8.87
N GLU A 194 -8.35 5.67 -10.13
CA GLU A 194 -9.42 5.30 -11.05
C GLU A 194 -9.46 3.77 -11.24
N LEU A 195 -8.29 3.15 -11.39
CA LEU A 195 -8.20 1.70 -11.60
C LEU A 195 -8.71 0.90 -10.41
N ILE A 196 -8.36 1.30 -9.18
CA ILE A 196 -8.86 0.66 -7.97
C ILE A 196 -10.37 0.86 -7.82
N GLU A 197 -10.86 2.09 -8.00
CA GLU A 197 -12.27 2.42 -7.85
C GLU A 197 -13.15 1.82 -8.96
N GLY A 198 -12.62 1.68 -10.18
CA GLY A 198 -13.42 1.38 -11.38
C GLY A 198 -13.27 -0.03 -11.94
N SER A 199 -12.20 -0.76 -11.62
CA SER A 199 -11.94 -2.06 -12.27
C SER A 199 -12.81 -3.19 -11.72
N GLY A 200 -13.30 -4.03 -12.61
CA GLY A 200 -14.06 -5.23 -12.26
C GLY A 200 -13.17 -6.31 -11.65
N THR A 201 -11.94 -6.46 -12.14
CA THR A 201 -10.94 -7.38 -11.57
C THR A 201 -9.57 -6.70 -11.46
N VAL A 202 -8.98 -6.81 -10.28
CA VAL A 202 -7.62 -6.36 -9.97
C VAL A 202 -6.76 -7.59 -9.65
N VAL A 203 -5.72 -7.80 -10.46
CA VAL A 203 -4.64 -8.75 -10.18
C VAL A 203 -3.49 -7.94 -9.61
N THR A 204 -2.95 -8.30 -8.45
CA THR A 204 -1.85 -7.53 -7.86
C THR A 204 -0.87 -8.40 -7.10
N SER A 205 0.40 -7.99 -7.01
CA SER A 205 1.40 -8.59 -6.12
C SER A 205 1.58 -7.84 -4.79
N MET A 206 0.86 -6.72 -4.59
CA MET A 206 1.01 -5.84 -3.44
C MET A 206 -0.15 -6.03 -2.44
N PRO A 207 0.10 -6.42 -1.18
CA PRO A 207 -0.94 -6.59 -0.17
C PRO A 207 -1.83 -5.37 0.06
N GLN A 208 -1.26 -4.18 0.06
CA GLN A 208 -2.00 -2.93 0.26
C GLN A 208 -2.94 -2.65 -0.91
N THR A 209 -2.47 -2.83 -2.15
CA THR A 209 -3.32 -2.74 -3.34
C THR A 209 -4.44 -3.76 -3.30
N ALA A 210 -4.17 -4.99 -2.84
CA ALA A 210 -5.20 -6.02 -2.71
C ALA A 210 -6.29 -5.60 -1.71
N ALA A 211 -5.89 -5.05 -0.55
CA ALA A 211 -6.81 -4.53 0.45
C ALA A 211 -7.68 -3.38 -0.11
N GLU A 212 -7.06 -2.42 -0.80
CA GLU A 212 -7.76 -1.29 -1.42
C GLU A 212 -8.76 -1.76 -2.48
N ALA A 213 -8.38 -2.72 -3.33
CA ALA A 213 -9.27 -3.30 -4.33
C ALA A 213 -10.46 -4.07 -3.72
N ILE A 214 -10.24 -4.82 -2.63
CA ILE A 214 -11.31 -5.53 -1.90
C ILE A 214 -12.31 -4.51 -1.34
N VAL A 215 -11.81 -3.49 -0.66
CA VAL A 215 -12.62 -2.42 -0.06
C VAL A 215 -13.38 -1.65 -1.12
N ALA A 216 -12.74 -1.38 -2.27
CA ALA A 216 -13.39 -0.81 -3.45
C ALA A 216 -14.39 -1.75 -4.12
N GLY A 217 -14.54 -2.99 -3.67
CA GLY A 217 -15.50 -3.95 -4.23
C GLY A 217 -15.08 -4.50 -5.60
N ALA A 218 -13.81 -4.41 -5.98
CA ALA A 218 -13.28 -5.13 -7.12
C ALA A 218 -13.17 -6.63 -6.80
N ARG A 219 -13.12 -7.46 -7.85
CA ARG A 219 -12.66 -8.84 -7.69
C ARG A 219 -11.14 -8.84 -7.59
N THR A 220 -10.59 -9.40 -6.52
CA THR A 220 -9.14 -9.34 -6.28
C THR A 220 -8.48 -10.71 -6.40
N ILE A 221 -7.38 -10.78 -7.14
CA ILE A 221 -6.49 -11.94 -7.23
C ILE A 221 -5.10 -11.48 -6.80
N TRP A 222 -4.50 -12.19 -5.86
CA TRP A 222 -3.17 -11.88 -5.37
C TRP A 222 -2.13 -12.81 -5.99
N LEU A 223 -1.14 -12.21 -6.67
CA LEU A 223 0.05 -12.86 -7.18
C LEU A 223 1.13 -12.87 -6.11
N ASP A 224 1.28 -14.02 -5.45
CA ASP A 224 2.21 -14.18 -4.35
C ASP A 224 3.64 -14.35 -4.84
N ARG A 225 4.47 -13.34 -4.57
CA ARG A 225 5.91 -13.33 -4.86
C ARG A 225 6.76 -14.12 -3.86
N GLY A 226 6.16 -14.65 -2.79
CA GLY A 226 6.85 -15.36 -1.70
C GLY A 226 7.58 -14.44 -0.73
N GLU A 227 7.24 -13.15 -0.73
CA GLU A 227 7.96 -12.09 -0.01
C GLU A 227 7.17 -11.53 1.18
N VAL A 228 5.86 -11.79 1.22
CA VAL A 228 5.00 -11.23 2.26
C VAL A 228 5.00 -12.13 3.50
N PRO A 229 4.85 -11.57 4.71
CA PRO A 229 4.71 -12.37 5.92
C PRO A 229 3.48 -13.28 5.87
N LYS A 230 3.58 -14.42 6.56
CA LYS A 230 2.50 -15.43 6.61
C LYS A 230 1.16 -14.86 7.07
N CYS A 231 1.16 -13.99 8.09
CA CYS A 231 -0.06 -13.39 8.61
C CYS A 231 -0.79 -12.55 7.54
N THR A 232 -0.04 -11.86 6.68
CA THR A 232 -0.57 -11.04 5.60
C THR A 232 -1.24 -11.92 4.54
N ALA A 233 -0.56 -13.01 4.15
CA ALA A 233 -1.12 -13.98 3.23
C ALA A 233 -2.41 -14.61 3.78
N GLU A 234 -2.39 -15.06 5.05
CA GLU A 234 -3.54 -15.68 5.72
C GLU A 234 -4.73 -14.71 5.82
N LEU A 235 -4.48 -13.43 6.12
CA LEU A 235 -5.52 -12.42 6.16
C LEU A 235 -6.18 -12.24 4.79
N LEU A 236 -5.40 -12.07 3.72
CA LEU A 236 -5.94 -11.88 2.36
C LEU A 236 -6.72 -13.11 1.89
N GLU A 237 -6.22 -14.31 2.16
CA GLU A 237 -6.94 -15.56 1.85
C GLU A 237 -8.26 -15.65 2.63
N SER A 238 -8.25 -15.30 3.92
CA SER A 238 -9.46 -15.27 4.76
C SER A 238 -10.47 -14.21 4.30
N ALA A 239 -9.99 -13.13 3.68
CA ALA A 239 -10.80 -12.08 3.07
C ALA A 239 -11.36 -12.47 1.70
N GLY A 240 -11.13 -13.71 1.23
CA GLY A 240 -11.67 -14.26 -0.02
C GLY A 240 -10.79 -14.02 -1.26
N VAL A 241 -9.57 -13.51 -1.09
CA VAL A 241 -8.64 -13.27 -2.20
C VAL A 241 -8.04 -14.59 -2.69
N ALA A 242 -8.12 -14.83 -4.00
CA ALA A 242 -7.43 -15.98 -4.60
C ALA A 242 -5.91 -15.73 -4.61
N ARG A 243 -5.16 -16.54 -3.87
CA ARG A 243 -3.70 -16.53 -3.88
C ARG A 243 -3.17 -17.45 -4.99
N ILE A 244 -2.39 -16.88 -5.90
CA ILE A 244 -1.71 -17.60 -6.97
C ILE A 244 -0.20 -17.39 -6.81
N PRO A 245 0.60 -18.46 -6.61
CA PRO A 245 2.05 -18.32 -6.57
C PRO A 245 2.61 -17.73 -7.87
N TRP A 246 3.63 -16.90 -7.76
CA TRP A 246 4.32 -16.32 -8.92
C TRP A 246 4.88 -17.41 -9.83
N GLY A 247 4.55 -17.34 -11.13
CA GLY A 247 4.95 -18.36 -12.12
C GLY A 247 3.83 -19.35 -12.47
N GLU A 248 2.80 -19.48 -11.64
CA GLU A 248 1.68 -20.42 -11.85
C GLU A 248 0.60 -19.81 -12.77
N TRP A 249 0.97 -19.50 -14.01
CA TRP A 249 0.12 -18.77 -14.96
C TRP A 249 -1.15 -19.50 -15.36
N SER A 250 -1.13 -20.85 -15.41
CA SER A 250 -2.33 -21.65 -15.61
C SER A 250 -3.31 -21.52 -14.45
N GLY A 251 -2.80 -21.41 -13.22
CA GLY A 251 -3.60 -21.12 -12.03
C GLY A 251 -4.21 -19.72 -12.08
N LEU A 252 -3.43 -18.73 -12.53
CA LEU A 252 -3.94 -17.37 -12.75
C LEU A 252 -5.02 -17.35 -13.83
N GLU A 253 -4.80 -18.02 -14.96
CA GLU A 253 -5.77 -18.10 -16.05
C GLU A 253 -7.09 -18.73 -15.56
N ALA A 254 -7.03 -19.84 -14.84
CA ALA A 254 -8.20 -20.48 -14.25
C ALA A 254 -8.91 -19.53 -13.27
N ALA A 255 -8.17 -18.86 -12.38
CA ALA A 255 -8.71 -17.89 -11.46
C ALA A 255 -9.40 -16.74 -12.22
N LEU A 256 -8.85 -16.22 -13.32
CA LEU A 256 -9.47 -15.15 -14.11
C LEU A 256 -10.81 -15.53 -14.76
N GLN A 257 -11.15 -16.83 -14.84
CA GLN A 257 -12.42 -17.33 -15.37
C GLN A 257 -13.47 -17.62 -14.28
N GLU A 258 -13.06 -17.77 -13.02
CA GLU A 258 -14.02 -17.99 -11.94
C GLU A 258 -14.93 -16.75 -11.73
N GLU A 259 -16.05 -16.91 -11.05
CA GLU A 259 -16.88 -15.77 -10.64
C GLU A 259 -16.27 -15.01 -9.46
N LYS A 260 -16.74 -13.78 -9.24
CA LYS A 260 -16.33 -13.00 -8.07
C LYS A 260 -16.81 -13.72 -6.80
N ARG A 261 -15.87 -14.00 -5.89
CA ARG A 261 -16.17 -14.51 -4.55
C ARG A 261 -16.61 -13.36 -3.65
N GLU A 262 -17.38 -13.67 -2.62
CA GLU A 262 -17.62 -12.71 -1.55
C GLU A 262 -16.29 -12.41 -0.85
N THR A 263 -15.95 -11.13 -0.77
CA THR A 263 -14.73 -10.65 -0.13
C THR A 263 -15.09 -9.65 0.94
N SER A 264 -14.44 -9.76 2.09
CA SER A 264 -14.65 -8.84 3.22
C SER A 264 -13.35 -8.63 3.96
N LEU A 265 -12.98 -7.37 4.16
CA LEU A 265 -11.79 -6.98 4.90
C LEU A 265 -12.16 -5.85 5.86
N ARG A 266 -11.80 -5.97 7.13
CA ARG A 266 -11.99 -4.89 8.11
C ARG A 266 -11.03 -3.75 7.78
N ASN A 267 -11.56 -2.53 7.67
CA ASN A 267 -10.74 -1.34 7.59
C ASN A 267 -10.37 -0.87 9.01
N LEU A 268 -9.07 -0.72 9.28
CA LEU A 268 -8.51 -0.35 10.58
C LEU A 268 -8.20 1.14 10.71
N VAL A 269 -8.42 1.93 9.65
CA VAL A 269 -7.99 3.34 9.62
C VAL A 269 -8.62 4.17 10.74
N GLU A 270 -9.91 3.96 11.04
CA GLU A 270 -10.62 4.68 12.11
C GLU A 270 -10.17 4.22 13.51
N ASP A 271 -9.86 2.92 13.66
CA ASP A 271 -9.33 2.36 14.91
C ASP A 271 -7.95 2.96 15.22
N TRP A 272 -7.07 3.02 14.21
CA TRP A 272 -5.74 3.64 14.34
C TRP A 272 -5.87 5.13 14.61
N ALA A 273 -6.72 5.85 13.88
CA ALA A 273 -6.91 7.28 14.10
C ALA A 273 -7.42 7.61 15.50
N ALA A 274 -8.29 6.78 16.08
CA ALA A 274 -8.75 6.94 17.46
C ALA A 274 -7.60 6.75 18.45
N LEU A 275 -6.88 5.64 18.33
CA LEU A 275 -5.76 5.31 19.21
C LEU A 275 -4.62 6.35 19.19
N ILE A 276 -4.39 7.00 18.05
CA ILE A 276 -3.30 7.97 17.88
C ILE A 276 -3.74 9.39 18.29
N ALA A 277 -5.02 9.71 18.15
CA ALA A 277 -5.54 11.03 18.52
C ALA A 277 -5.68 11.20 20.05
N ASP A 278 -6.04 10.13 20.76
CA ASP A 278 -6.20 10.09 22.22
C ASP A 278 -4.87 10.31 22.97
#